data_AF-A0A7Y2EMA9-F1
#
_entry.id   AF-A0A7Y2EMA9-F1
#
_cell.length_a   1.000
_cell.length_b   1.000
_cell.length_c   1.000
_cell.angle_alpha   90.00
_cell.angle_beta   90.00
_cell.angle_gamma   90.00
#
_symmetry.space_group_name_H-M   'P 1'
#
loop_
_entity.id
_entity.type
_entity.pdbx_description
1 polymer ?
#
loop_
_entity_poly.entity_id
_entity_poly.type
_entity_poly.pdbx_seq_one_letter_code
_entity_poly.pdbx_strand_id
1 'polypeptide(L)'
;MISQNIIRQVFVLLIIIVMGGLIFRELLPYFSGVLGAITIYVLMRGWMIKLVRKGWNANLAAAFLCVLSFVGILLPVSGVLMLLGNKIGNAVQNSEKVIRAFKTQLGEWEAEFIFD
;
A
#
# COMPACT_ATOMS: atom_id res chain seq x y z
N MET A 1 -21.22 27.24 -41.81
CA MET A 1 -20.87 27.81 -40.49
C MET A 1 -21.07 26.70 -39.47
N ILE A 2 -20.00 26.20 -38.85
CA ILE A 2 -20.12 25.19 -37.78
C ILE A 2 -20.88 25.85 -36.62
N SER A 3 -21.97 25.23 -36.16
CA SER A 3 -22.82 25.83 -35.13
C SER A 3 -22.09 25.85 -33.79
N GLN A 4 -22.09 27.02 -33.13
CA GLN A 4 -21.49 27.27 -31.82
C GLN A 4 -21.88 26.19 -30.76
N ASN A 5 -23.06 25.61 -30.92
CA ASN A 5 -23.60 24.60 -30.02
C ASN A 5 -22.81 23.28 -30.08
N ILE A 6 -22.35 22.85 -31.27
CA ILE A 6 -21.57 21.61 -31.41
C ILE A 6 -20.20 21.75 -30.74
N ILE A 7 -19.57 22.93 -30.85
CA ILE A 7 -18.27 23.20 -30.20
C ILE A 7 -18.39 23.08 -28.68
N ARG A 8 -19.43 23.68 -28.09
CA ARG A 8 -19.71 23.58 -26.64
C ARG A 8 -19.96 22.14 -26.22
N GLN A 9 -20.74 21.39 -27.00
CA GLN A 9 -21.08 20.00 -26.69
C GLN A 9 -19.85 19.08 -26.75
N VAL A 10 -18.98 19.24 -27.74
CA VAL A 10 -17.72 18.49 -27.85
C VAL A 10 -16.79 18.82 -26.68
N PHE A 11 -16.70 20.09 -26.27
CA PHE A 11 -15.90 20.49 -25.11
C PHE A 11 -16.41 19.85 -23.80
N VAL A 12 -17.73 19.85 -23.58
CA VAL A 12 -18.34 19.19 -22.42
C VAL A 12 -18.11 17.67 -22.46
N LEU A 13 -18.27 17.06 -23.64
CA LEU A 13 -18.01 15.62 -23.82
C LEU A 13 -16.56 15.27 -23.48
N LEU A 14 -15.59 16.10 -23.90
CA LEU A 14 -14.18 15.91 -23.61
C LEU A 14 -13.92 15.97 -22.10
N ILE A 15 -14.49 16.94 -21.39
CA ILE A 15 -14.38 17.04 -19.93
C ILE A 15 -14.96 15.80 -19.24
N ILE A 16 -16.13 15.32 -19.68
CA ILE A 16 -16.76 14.12 -19.12
C ILE A 16 -15.86 12.89 -19.32
N ILE A 17 -15.23 12.74 -20.48
CA ILE A 17 -14.31 11.62 -20.75
C ILE A 17 -13.07 11.71 -19.85
N VAL A 18 -12.46 12.89 -19.72
CA VAL A 18 -11.30 13.10 -18.86
C VAL A 18 -11.65 12.84 -17.39
N MET A 19 -12.78 13.36 -16.92
CA MET A 19 -13.27 13.14 -15.55
C MET A 19 -13.61 11.68 -15.30
N GLY A 20 -14.28 11.02 -16.24
CA GLY A 20 -14.55 9.59 -16.17
C GLY A 20 -13.26 8.79 -16.06
N GLY A 21 -12.28 9.05 -16.92
CA GLY A 21 -10.97 8.41 -16.87
C GLY A 21 -10.24 8.61 -15.54
N LEU A 22 -10.28 9.83 -14.98
CA LEU A 22 -9.68 10.15 -13.69
C LEU A 22 -10.37 9.38 -12.55
N ILE A 23 -11.71 9.36 -12.53
CA ILE A 23 -12.50 8.63 -11.54
C ILE A 23 -12.15 7.14 -11.60
N PHE A 24 -12.13 6.52 -12.79
CA PHE A 24 -11.78 5.11 -12.92
C PHE A 24 -10.36 4.82 -12.44
N ARG A 25 -9.39 5.65 -12.82
CA ARG A 25 -8.00 5.49 -12.39
C ARG A 25 -7.87 5.56 -10.88
N GLU A 26 -8.58 6.49 -10.25
CA GLU A 26 -8.56 6.67 -8.80
C GLU A 26 -9.35 5.57 -8.10
N LEU A 27 -10.41 5.01 -8.72
CA LEU A 27 -11.20 3.90 -8.18
C LEU A 27 -10.47 2.54 -8.23
N LEU A 28 -9.59 2.31 -9.20
CA LEU A 28 -8.81 1.06 -9.33
C LEU A 28 -8.11 0.63 -8.02
N PRO A 29 -7.37 1.50 -7.29
CA PRO A 29 -6.78 1.11 -6.02
C PRO A 29 -7.82 0.78 -4.93
N TYR A 30 -9.02 1.38 -4.95
CA TYR A 30 -10.08 1.03 -3.98
C TYR A 30 -10.60 -0.39 -4.18
N PHE A 31 -10.59 -0.94 -5.40
CA PHE A 31 -10.95 -2.34 -5.62
C PHE A 31 -10.04 -3.30 -4.85
N SER A 32 -8.76 -2.98 -4.69
CA SER A 32 -7.83 -3.78 -3.88
C SER A 32 -8.29 -3.84 -2.42
N GLY A 33 -8.73 -2.70 -1.86
CA GLY A 33 -9.27 -2.64 -0.49
C GLY A 33 -10.57 -3.42 -0.32
N VAL A 34 -11.49 -3.31 -1.29
CA VAL A 34 -12.75 -4.08 -1.30
C VAL A 34 -12.48 -5.59 -1.36
N LEU A 35 -11.56 -6.03 -2.22
CA LEU A 35 -11.16 -7.44 -2.27
C LEU A 35 -10.58 -7.91 -0.93
N GLY A 36 -9.72 -7.11 -0.29
CA GLY A 36 -9.18 -7.41 1.04
C GLY A 36 -10.27 -7.61 2.09
N ALA A 37 -11.28 -6.73 2.12
CA ALA A 37 -12.42 -6.85 3.03
C ALA A 37 -13.24 -8.13 2.75
N ILE A 38 -13.48 -8.45 1.48
CA ILE A 38 -14.17 -9.69 1.08
C ILE A 38 -13.36 -10.92 1.54
N THR A 39 -12.04 -10.92 1.39
CA THR A 39 -11.18 -12.01 1.86
C THR A 39 -11.31 -12.22 3.36
N ILE A 40 -11.26 -11.14 4.15
CA ILE A 40 -11.43 -11.21 5.61
C ILE A 40 -12.83 -11.74 5.96
N TYR A 41 -13.87 -11.28 5.28
CA TYR A 41 -15.25 -11.77 5.49
C TYR A 41 -15.35 -13.28 5.23
N VAL A 42 -14.82 -13.77 4.10
CA VAL A 42 -14.86 -15.19 3.74
C VAL A 42 -14.08 -16.04 4.74
N LEU A 43 -12.90 -15.58 5.18
CA LEU A 43 -12.12 -16.27 6.22
C LEU A 43 -12.89 -16.37 7.55
N MET A 44 -13.54 -15.29 7.97
CA MET A 44 -14.30 -15.25 9.23
C MET A 44 -15.62 -16.01 9.17
N ARG A 45 -16.20 -16.22 7.98
CA ARG A 45 -17.49 -16.90 7.79
C ARG A 45 -17.54 -18.28 8.45
N GLY A 46 -16.48 -19.08 8.31
CA GLY A 46 -16.41 -20.42 8.92
C GLY A 46 -16.38 -20.38 10.46
N TRP A 47 -15.71 -19.38 11.02
CA TRP A 47 -15.62 -19.18 12.47
C TRP A 47 -16.94 -18.65 13.05
N MET A 48 -17.60 -17.74 12.32
CA MET A 48 -18.90 -17.18 12.70
C MET A 48 -19.95 -18.28 12.85
N ILE A 49 -20.04 -19.20 11.89
CA ILE A 49 -21.00 -20.32 11.95
C ILE A 49 -20.69 -21.24 13.14
N LYS A 50 -19.41 -21.53 13.41
CA LYS A 50 -19.02 -22.36 14.56
C LYS A 50 -19.38 -21.69 15.90
N LEU A 51 -19.14 -20.39 16.03
CA LEU A 51 -19.42 -19.64 17.26
C LEU A 51 -20.93 -19.50 17.50
N VAL A 52 -21.70 -19.16 16.47
CA VAL A 52 -23.16 -19.06 16.56
C VAL A 52 -23.78 -20.43 16.88
N ARG A 53 -23.30 -21.51 16.26
CA ARG A 53 -23.75 -22.88 16.58
C ARG A 53 -23.38 -23.32 18.00
N LYS A 54 -22.34 -22.74 18.59
CA LYS A 54 -21.96 -22.94 20.00
C LYS A 54 -22.85 -22.17 20.98
N GLY A 55 -23.87 -21.45 20.50
CA GLY A 55 -24.83 -20.70 21.31
C GLY A 55 -24.47 -19.25 21.54
N TRP A 56 -23.48 -18.70 20.82
CA TRP A 56 -23.15 -17.28 20.92
C TRP A 56 -24.16 -16.43 20.15
N ASN A 57 -24.56 -15.30 20.72
CA ASN A 57 -25.34 -14.28 20.02
C ASN A 57 -24.54 -13.75 18.81
N ALA A 58 -25.20 -13.62 17.66
CA ALA A 58 -24.56 -13.23 16.41
C ALA A 58 -23.75 -11.92 16.54
N ASN A 59 -24.27 -10.95 17.28
CA ASN A 59 -23.59 -9.66 17.50
C ASN A 59 -22.31 -9.82 18.34
N LEU A 60 -22.34 -10.67 19.37
CA LEU A 60 -21.20 -10.90 20.25
C LEU A 60 -20.11 -11.70 19.52
N ALA A 61 -20.52 -12.70 18.73
CA ALA A 61 -19.61 -13.47 17.88
C ALA A 61 -18.97 -12.58 16.80
N ALA A 62 -19.73 -11.69 16.17
CA ALA A 62 -19.21 -10.75 15.18
C ALA A 62 -18.19 -9.78 15.79
N ALA A 63 -18.52 -9.15 16.93
CA ALA A 63 -17.61 -8.24 17.62
C ALA A 63 -16.29 -8.95 18.01
N PHE A 64 -16.39 -10.17 18.57
CA PHE A 64 -15.21 -10.97 18.91
C PHE A 64 -14.37 -11.30 17.68
N LEU A 65 -14.99 -11.74 16.58
CA LEU A 65 -14.27 -12.04 15.34
C LEU A 65 -13.64 -10.80 14.68
N CYS A 66 -14.27 -9.63 14.78
CA CYS A 66 -13.68 -8.38 14.31
C CYS A 66 -12.42 -8.02 15.09
N VAL A 67 -12.45 -8.12 16.42
CA VAL A 67 -11.26 -7.88 17.26
C VAL A 67 -10.18 -8.92 16.98
N LEU A 68 -10.56 -10.19 16.87
CA LEU A 68 -9.63 -11.28 16.58
C LEU A 68 -8.97 -11.14 15.21
N SER A 69 -9.73 -10.77 14.17
CA SER A 69 -9.19 -10.56 12.82
C SER A 69 -8.29 -9.32 12.76
N PHE A 70 -8.63 -8.26 13.48
CA PHE A 70 -7.81 -7.07 13.60
C PHE A 70 -6.45 -7.42 14.22
N VAL A 71 -6.43 -8.05 15.39
CA VAL A 71 -5.18 -8.45 16.06
C VAL A 71 -4.42 -9.51 15.26
N GLY A 72 -5.13 -10.50 14.70
CA GLY A 72 -4.53 -11.65 14.01
C GLY A 72 -4.00 -11.35 12.61
N ILE A 73 -4.47 -10.30 11.94
CA ILE A 73 -4.02 -9.92 10.58
C ILE A 73 -3.28 -8.59 10.60
N LEU A 74 -3.83 -7.55 11.24
CA LEU A 74 -3.25 -6.21 11.16
C LEU A 74 -1.91 -6.11 11.90
N LEU A 75 -1.79 -6.69 13.10
CA LEU A 75 -0.52 -6.69 13.84
C LEU A 75 0.61 -7.41 13.11
N PRO A 76 0.45 -8.63 12.58
CA PRO A 76 1.54 -9.27 11.84
C PRO A 76 1.85 -8.54 10.54
N VAL A 77 0.86 -8.04 9.79
CA VAL A 77 1.10 -7.28 8.56
C VAL A 77 1.87 -5.99 8.86
N SER A 78 1.43 -5.21 9.85
CA SER A 78 2.15 -3.99 10.28
C SER A 78 3.54 -4.29 10.83
N GLY A 79 3.69 -5.38 11.58
CA GLY A 79 4.98 -5.87 12.07
C GLY A 79 5.93 -6.22 10.91
N VAL A 80 5.45 -6.92 9.88
CA VAL A 80 6.25 -7.22 8.68
C VAL A 80 6.64 -5.92 7.97
N LEU A 81 5.71 -4.98 7.77
CA LEU A 81 6.02 -3.69 7.17
C LEU A 81 7.07 -2.90 7.96
N MET A 82 6.99 -2.91 9.29
CA MET A 82 7.95 -2.25 10.18
C MET A 82 9.33 -2.91 10.14
N LEU A 83 9.38 -4.24 10.15
CA LEU A 83 10.63 -5.00 10.06
C LEU A 83 11.31 -4.84 8.70
N LEU A 84 10.53 -4.84 7.62
CA LEU A 84 11.03 -4.56 6.27
C LEU A 84 11.55 -3.12 6.19
N GLY A 85 10.79 -2.14 6.69
CA GLY A 85 11.23 -0.74 6.76
C GLY A 85 12.55 -0.57 7.52
N ASN A 86 12.69 -1.19 8.70
CA ASN A 86 13.90 -1.11 9.52
C ASN A 86 15.10 -1.84 8.86
N LYS A 87 14.89 -2.98 8.21
CA LYS A 87 15.95 -3.67 7.45
C LYS A 87 16.38 -2.88 6.21
N ILE A 88 15.43 -2.24 5.52
CA ILE A 88 15.72 -1.33 4.40
C ILE A 88 16.52 -0.12 4.90
N GLY A 89 16.13 0.48 6.03
CA GLY A 89 16.87 1.59 6.66
C GLY A 89 18.30 1.20 7.05
N ASN A 90 18.49 0.01 7.62
CA ASN A 90 19.82 -0.49 7.97
C ASN A 90 20.68 -0.83 6.75
N ALA A 91 20.09 -1.35 5.66
CA ALA A 91 20.80 -1.60 4.42
C ALA A 91 21.27 -0.29 3.75
N VAL A 92 20.47 0.78 3.83
CA VAL A 92 20.84 2.12 3.37
C VAL A 92 21.96 2.73 4.24
N GLN A 93 21.87 2.63 5.57
CA GLN A 93 22.94 3.11 6.47
C GLN A 93 24.27 2.35 6.28
N ASN A 94 24.23 1.04 6.04
CA ASN A 94 25.45 0.28 5.80
C ASN A 94 26.06 0.60 4.42
N SER A 95 25.23 0.91 3.44
CA SER A 95 25.68 1.41 2.12
C SER A 95 26.40 2.75 2.25
N GLU A 96 25.93 3.67 3.11
CA GLU A 96 26.66 4.93 3.40
C GLU A 96 28.04 4.68 4.03
N LYS A 97 28.17 3.71 4.94
CA LYS A 97 29.46 3.38 5.56
C LYS A 97 30.45 2.80 4.56
N VAL A 98 30.00 1.93 3.66
CA VAL A 98 30.84 1.35 2.60
C VAL A 98 31.23 2.41 1.58
N ILE A 99 30.31 3.30 1.19
CA ILE A 99 30.60 4.42 0.27
C ILE A 99 31.60 5.42 0.89
N ARG A 100 31.47 5.72 2.18
CA ARG A 100 32.42 6.60 2.89
C ARG A 100 33.81 5.94 3.00
N ALA A 101 33.88 4.66 3.36
CA ALA A 101 35.15 3.94 3.44
C ALA A 101 35.86 3.85 2.07
N PHE A 102 35.11 3.63 0.99
CA PHE A 102 35.65 3.67 -0.37
C PHE A 102 36.16 5.07 -0.76
N LYS A 103 35.44 6.15 -0.39
CA LYS A 103 35.90 7.52 -0.64
C LYS A 103 37.17 7.89 0.14
N THR A 104 37.32 7.45 1.38
CA THR A 104 38.54 7.71 2.17
C THR A 104 39.76 7.01 1.56
N GLN A 105 39.60 5.76 1.12
CA GLN A 105 40.69 4.99 0.49
C GLN A 105 41.12 5.60 -0.86
N LEU A 106 40.18 6.11 -1.65
CA LEU A 106 40.49 6.81 -2.91
C LEU A 106 41.15 8.18 -2.68
N GLY A 107 40.75 8.91 -1.64
CA GLY A 107 41.35 10.20 -1.28
C GLY A 107 42.81 10.07 -0.82
N GLU A 108 43.18 8.98 -0.15
CA GLU A 108 44.57 8.69 0.21
C GLU A 108 45.43 8.34 -1.02
N TRP A 109 44.87 7.62 -1.99
CA TRP A 109 45.56 7.29 -3.25
C TRP A 109 45.73 8.49 -4.19
N GLU A 110 44.75 9.40 -4.26
CA GLU A 110 44.87 10.65 -5.04
C GLU A 110 45.90 11.60 -4.43
N ALA A 111 46.02 11.65 -3.10
CA ALA A 111 47.02 12.46 -2.43
C ALA A 111 48.45 11.97 -2.68
N GLU A 112 48.65 10.67 -2.92
CA GLU A 112 49.97 10.10 -3.18
C GLU A 112 50.38 10.21 -4.67
N PHE A 113 49.42 10.18 -5.60
CA PHE A 113 49.70 10.28 -7.05
C PHE A 113 49.84 11.72 -7.59
N ILE A 114 49.41 12.75 -6.84
CA ILE A 114 49.46 14.16 -7.30
C ILE A 114 50.82 14.84 -6.98
N PHE A 115 51.71 14.21 -6.21
CA PHE A 115 53.03 14.77 -5.86
C PHE A 115 54.23 14.20 -6.65
N ASP A 116 54.01 13.51 -7.76
CA ASP A 116 55.05 13.16 -8.75
C ASP A 116 54.76 13.80 -10.13
#